data_AF-A0A9Y3S3R7-F1
#
_entry.id   AF-A0A9Y3S3R7-F1
#
_cell.length_a   1.000
_cell.length_b   1.000
_cell.length_c   1.000
_cell.angle_alpha   90.00
_cell.angle_beta   90.00
_cell.angle_gamma   90.00
#
_symmetry.space_group_name_H-M   'P 1'
#
loop_
_entity.id
_entity.type
_entity.pdbx_description
1 polymer ?
#
loop_
_entity_poly.entity_id
_entity_poly.type
_entity_poly.pdbx_seq_one_letter_code
_entity_poly.pdbx_strand_id
1 'polypeptide(L)'
;LNSVDVKYQIWKLGVVFTDNSFLYLAWYMTMSILGHYNNFFFAAHLLDIAMGFKTLRTILSSVTHNGKQLVLTVGLLAVVVYLYTVVAFNFFRKFYNKSEDGELPDMKCDDMLTCYMFHMYVGVRAGGGIGDQIEDPAGDEYEIYRIIFDITFFFFVIVILLAIIQDKTELIVLGLKNFNET
;
A
#
# COMPACT_ATOMS: atom_id res chain seq x y z
N LEU A 1 48.94 -13.18 -15.69
CA LEU A 1 47.54 -13.10 -16.17
C LEU A 1 46.88 -14.48 -16.28
N ASN A 2 47.58 -15.56 -16.65
CA ASN A 2 47.00 -16.91 -16.79
C ASN A 2 46.93 -17.77 -15.51
N SER A 3 47.24 -17.22 -14.33
CA SER A 3 47.20 -17.93 -13.03
C SER A 3 45.94 -17.66 -12.22
N VAL A 4 44.93 -17.01 -12.82
CA VAL A 4 43.68 -16.67 -12.15
C VAL A 4 42.73 -17.86 -12.27
N ASP A 5 42.36 -18.43 -11.12
CA ASP A 5 41.32 -19.45 -11.07
C ASP A 5 39.96 -18.81 -11.40
N VAL A 6 39.52 -19.00 -12.64
CA VAL A 6 38.27 -18.45 -13.18
C VAL A 6 37.06 -18.97 -12.40
N LYS A 7 37.10 -20.22 -11.91
CA LYS A 7 35.98 -20.78 -11.13
C LYS A 7 35.85 -20.07 -9.79
N TYR A 8 36.98 -19.79 -9.13
CA TYR A 8 37.00 -19.03 -7.89
C TYR A 8 36.48 -17.60 -8.09
N GLN A 9 36.85 -16.93 -9.19
CA GLN A 9 36.36 -15.58 -9.47
C GLN A 9 34.85 -15.55 -9.72
N ILE A 10 34.31 -16.51 -10.47
CA ILE A 10 32.86 -16.60 -10.72
C ILE A 10 32.11 -16.85 -9.41
N TRP A 11 32.58 -17.78 -8.58
CA TRP A 11 31.96 -18.04 -7.27
C TRP A 11 32.03 -16.81 -6.37
N LYS A 12 33.19 -16.15 -6.30
CA LYS A 12 33.40 -14.93 -5.52
C LYS A 12 32.48 -13.80 -5.98
N LEU A 13 32.31 -13.61 -7.29
CA LEU A 13 31.36 -12.63 -7.84
C LEU A 13 29.92 -12.98 -7.44
N GLY A 14 29.51 -14.25 -7.51
CA GLY A 14 28.19 -14.68 -7.05
C GLY A 14 27.92 -14.37 -5.58
N VAL A 15 28.91 -14.58 -4.70
CA VAL A 15 28.80 -14.20 -3.29
C VAL A 15 28.69 -12.68 -3.12
N VAL A 16 29.49 -11.89 -3.85
CA VAL A 16 29.43 -10.42 -3.79
C VAL A 16 28.07 -9.89 -4.26
N PHE A 17 27.52 -10.42 -5.36
CA PHE A 17 26.20 -10.01 -5.87
C PHE A 17 25.02 -10.45 -5.00
N THR A 18 25.22 -11.38 -4.06
CA THR A 18 24.19 -11.79 -3.09
C THR A 18 24.28 -11.03 -1.78
N ASP A 19 25.31 -10.21 -1.57
CA ASP A 19 25.43 -9.36 -0.38
C ASP A 19 24.52 -8.13 -0.48
N ASN A 20 23.67 -7.94 0.53
CA ASN A 20 22.70 -6.84 0.55
C ASN A 20 23.36 -5.46 0.58
N SER A 21 24.53 -5.33 1.22
CA SER A 21 25.26 -4.06 1.28
C SER A 21 25.83 -3.75 -0.10
N PHE A 22 26.40 -4.74 -0.79
CA PHE A 22 26.88 -4.56 -2.14
C PHE A 22 25.75 -4.22 -3.12
N LEU A 23 24.61 -4.90 -3.04
CA LEU A 23 23.43 -4.60 -3.86
C LEU A 23 22.91 -3.17 -3.62
N TYR A 24 22.93 -2.69 -2.38
CA TYR A 24 22.57 -1.31 -2.06
C TYR A 24 23.51 -0.29 -2.71
N LEU A 25 24.83 -0.50 -2.61
CA LEU A 25 25.82 0.37 -3.26
C LEU A 25 25.75 0.29 -4.79
N ALA A 26 25.52 -0.90 -5.35
CA ALA A 26 25.35 -1.10 -6.78
C ALA A 26 24.10 -0.36 -7.29
N TRP A 27 22.97 -0.47 -6.59
CA TRP A 27 21.76 0.29 -6.87
C TRP A 27 22.02 1.80 -6.83
N TYR A 28 22.72 2.29 -5.80
CA TYR A 28 23.09 3.69 -5.68
C TYR A 28 23.90 4.17 -6.91
N MET A 29 24.91 3.41 -7.32
CA MET A 29 25.70 3.72 -8.52
C MET A 29 24.83 3.74 -9.80
N THR A 30 23.91 2.79 -9.96
CA THR A 30 23.00 2.77 -11.11
C THR A 30 22.09 4.00 -11.15
N MET A 31 21.57 4.44 -9.99
CA MET A 31 20.76 5.65 -9.88
C MET A 31 21.57 6.91 -10.19
N SER A 32 22.86 6.96 -9.84
CA SER A 32 23.73 8.09 -10.22
C SER A 32 23.94 8.18 -11.74
N ILE A 33 24.15 7.04 -12.41
CA ILE A 33 24.30 6.98 -13.88
C ILE A 33 22.97 7.38 -14.56
N LEU A 34 21.84 6.86 -14.09
CA LEU A 34 20.51 7.24 -14.57
C LEU A 34 20.18 8.71 -14.30
N GLY A 35 20.69 9.28 -13.20
CA GLY A 35 20.63 10.71 -12.89
C GLY A 35 21.21 11.59 -13.98
N HIS A 36 22.25 11.12 -14.67
CA HIS A 36 22.84 11.85 -15.78
C HIS A 36 21.91 11.91 -17.01
N TYR A 37 21.07 10.89 -17.21
CA TYR A 37 20.05 10.90 -18.26
C TYR A 37 18.81 11.69 -17.87
N ASN A 38 18.41 11.66 -16.60
CA ASN A 38 17.30 12.43 -16.08
C ASN A 38 17.56 12.88 -14.64
N ASN A 39 17.58 14.20 -14.43
CA ASN A 39 17.87 14.83 -13.15
C ASN A 39 16.96 14.36 -11.98
N PHE A 40 15.76 13.85 -12.27
CA PHE A 40 14.85 13.33 -11.23
C PHE A 40 15.46 12.18 -10.42
N PHE A 41 16.30 11.33 -11.03
CA PHE A 41 16.89 10.19 -10.33
C PHE A 41 17.94 10.58 -9.27
N PHE A 42 18.46 11.82 -9.31
CA PHE A 42 19.28 12.31 -8.20
C PHE A 42 18.49 12.44 -6.89
N ALA A 43 17.17 12.67 -6.95
CA ALA A 43 16.33 12.73 -5.75
C ALA A 43 16.30 11.40 -4.96
N ALA A 44 16.47 10.25 -5.65
CA ALA A 44 16.49 8.94 -5.00
C ALA A 44 17.67 8.79 -4.01
N HIS A 45 18.74 9.58 -4.16
CA HIS A 45 19.91 9.52 -3.28
C HIS A 45 19.62 10.07 -1.88
N LEU A 46 18.57 10.89 -1.72
CA LEU A 46 18.16 11.38 -0.39
C LEU A 46 17.71 10.24 0.54
N LEU A 47 17.30 9.08 0.00
CA LEU A 47 16.94 7.91 0.81
C LEU A 47 18.13 7.36 1.60
N ASP A 48 19.36 7.61 1.15
CA ASP A 48 20.60 7.22 1.86
C ASP A 48 20.75 7.96 3.19
N ILE A 49 20.39 9.25 3.22
CA ILE A 49 20.36 10.04 4.45
C ILE A 49 19.45 9.37 5.49
N ALA A 50 18.29 8.85 5.06
CA ALA A 50 17.37 8.16 5.97
C ALA A 50 17.95 6.86 6.55
N MET A 51 18.73 6.11 5.77
CA MET A 51 19.36 4.85 6.21
C MET A 51 20.67 5.06 6.98
N GLY A 52 21.33 6.21 6.81
CA GLY A 52 22.57 6.57 7.50
C GLY A 52 22.39 6.87 9.00
N PHE A 53 21.20 7.33 9.42
CA PHE A 53 20.91 7.58 10.83
C PHE A 53 20.49 6.31 11.57
N LYS A 54 21.22 5.96 12.63
CA LYS A 54 20.93 4.80 13.50
C LYS A 54 19.48 4.79 14.00
N THR A 55 18.96 5.95 14.41
CA THR A 55 17.58 6.08 14.93
C THR A 55 16.53 5.77 13.86
N LEU A 56 16.65 6.35 12.66
CA LEU A 56 15.70 6.11 11.56
C LEU A 56 15.76 4.66 11.08
N ARG A 57 16.96 4.06 11.02
CA ARG A 57 17.14 2.65 10.68
C ARG A 57 16.42 1.74 11.67
N THR A 58 16.48 2.03 12.98
CA THR A 58 15.75 1.27 14.00
C THR A 58 14.23 1.40 13.82
N ILE A 59 13.71 2.61 13.56
CA ILE A 59 12.28 2.84 13.30
C ILE A 59 11.82 2.09 12.03
N LEU A 60 12.62 2.12 10.96
CA LEU A 60 12.28 1.40 9.73
C LEU A 60 12.37 -0.13 9.92
N SER A 61 13.35 -0.60 10.69
CA SER A 61 13.51 -2.02 11.00
C SER A 61 12.37 -2.54 11.85
N SER A 62 11.80 -1.76 12.78
CA SER A 62 10.66 -2.21 13.58
C SER A 62 9.40 -2.39 12.72
N VAL A 63 9.21 -1.55 11.70
CA VAL A 63 8.11 -1.72 10.74
C VAL A 63 8.33 -2.93 9.84
N THR A 64 9.55 -3.13 9.34
CA THR A 64 9.85 -4.19 8.35
C THR A 64 10.10 -5.56 8.95
N HIS A 65 10.41 -5.67 10.26
CA HIS A 65 10.65 -6.93 10.96
C HIS A 65 9.49 -7.92 10.83
N ASN A 66 8.25 -7.42 10.90
CA ASN A 66 7.02 -8.23 10.74
C ASN A 66 6.38 -8.03 9.35
N GLY A 67 7.20 -7.81 8.31
CA GLY A 67 6.72 -7.50 6.96
C GLY A 67 5.81 -8.56 6.35
N LYS A 68 6.01 -9.85 6.66
CA LYS A 68 5.16 -10.95 6.18
C LYS A 68 3.71 -10.82 6.65
N GLN A 69 3.50 -10.49 7.92
CA GLN A 69 2.15 -10.30 8.45
C GLN A 69 1.48 -9.09 7.82
N LEU A 70 2.22 -7.99 7.62
CA LEU A 70 1.69 -6.81 6.94
C LEU A 70 1.22 -7.11 5.51
N VAL A 71 2.02 -7.84 4.73
CA VAL A 71 1.64 -8.22 3.36
C VAL A 71 0.40 -9.13 3.36
N LEU A 72 0.31 -10.08 4.29
CA LEU A 72 -0.86 -10.94 4.43
C LEU A 72 -2.11 -10.14 4.77
N THR A 73 -2.03 -9.17 5.68
CA THR A 73 -3.20 -8.36 6.06
C THR A 73 -3.63 -7.41 4.94
N VAL A 74 -2.69 -6.81 4.19
CA VAL A 74 -3.02 -6.02 2.98
C VAL A 74 -3.67 -6.90 1.92
N GLY A 75 -3.19 -8.14 1.75
CA GLY A 75 -3.83 -9.12 0.87
C GLY A 75 -5.25 -9.46 1.29
N LEU A 76 -5.48 -9.67 2.60
CA LEU A 76 -6.82 -9.92 3.13
C LEU A 76 -7.76 -8.73 2.90
N LEU A 77 -7.28 -7.50 3.13
CA LEU A 77 -8.03 -6.27 2.85
C LEU A 77 -8.45 -6.19 1.38
N ALA A 78 -7.53 -6.47 0.45
CA ALA A 78 -7.82 -6.47 -0.98
C ALA A 78 -8.91 -7.49 -1.35
N VAL A 79 -8.87 -8.69 -0.77
CA VAL A 79 -9.90 -9.73 -0.99
C VAL A 79 -11.26 -9.29 -0.44
N VAL A 80 -11.31 -8.74 0.78
CA VAL A 80 -12.56 -8.26 1.39
C VAL A 80 -13.17 -7.13 0.56
N VAL A 81 -12.36 -6.14 0.16
CA VAL A 81 -12.83 -5.02 -0.67
C VAL A 81 -13.34 -5.53 -2.02
N TYR A 82 -12.66 -6.51 -2.64
CA TYR A 82 -13.12 -7.12 -3.88
C TYR A 82 -14.49 -7.80 -3.75
N LEU A 83 -14.75 -8.53 -2.65
CA LEU A 83 -16.06 -9.13 -2.39
C LEU A 83 -17.16 -8.06 -2.29
N TYR A 84 -16.90 -6.96 -1.59
CA TYR A 84 -17.82 -5.82 -1.52
C TYR A 84 -18.03 -5.18 -2.89
N THR A 85 -16.99 -5.03 -3.71
CA THR A 85 -17.11 -4.54 -5.09
C THR A 85 -17.99 -5.45 -5.94
N VAL A 86 -17.86 -6.79 -5.84
CA VAL A 86 -18.72 -7.73 -6.57
C VAL A 86 -20.18 -7.53 -6.19
N VAL A 87 -20.48 -7.40 -4.89
CA VAL A 87 -21.84 -7.16 -4.42
C VAL A 87 -22.36 -5.81 -4.92
N ALA A 88 -21.55 -4.74 -4.82
CA ALA A 88 -21.89 -3.42 -5.31
C ALA A 88 -22.16 -3.38 -6.82
N PHE A 89 -21.33 -4.06 -7.60
CA PHE A 89 -21.46 -4.11 -9.06
C PHE A 89 -22.72 -4.85 -9.52
N ASN A 90 -23.13 -5.91 -8.81
CA ASN A 90 -24.31 -6.69 -9.19
C ASN A 90 -25.63 -6.03 -8.73
N PHE A 91 -25.67 -5.48 -7.52
CA PHE A 91 -26.93 -5.01 -6.91
C PHE A 91 -27.06 -3.50 -6.83
N PHE A 92 -25.95 -2.78 -6.65
CA PHE A 92 -25.95 -1.35 -6.33
C PHE A 92 -25.41 -0.46 -7.45
N ARG A 93 -25.17 -1.00 -8.67
CA ARG A 93 -24.58 -0.27 -9.81
C ARG A 93 -25.24 1.08 -10.09
N LYS A 94 -26.57 1.17 -9.94
CA LYS A 94 -27.33 2.40 -10.18
C LYS A 94 -26.90 3.59 -9.29
N PHE A 95 -26.44 3.34 -8.07
CA PHE A 95 -26.05 4.38 -7.10
C PHE A 95 -24.64 4.94 -7.31
N TYR A 96 -23.85 4.29 -8.18
CA TYR A 96 -22.48 4.71 -8.52
C TYR A 96 -22.42 5.55 -9.80
N ASN A 97 -23.56 5.75 -10.45
CA ASN A 97 -23.68 6.55 -11.65
C ASN A 97 -24.17 7.95 -11.26
N LYS A 98 -23.22 8.82 -10.91
CA LYS A 98 -23.53 10.21 -10.59
C LYS A 98 -23.76 10.96 -11.90
N SER A 99 -24.99 11.38 -12.15
CA SER A 99 -25.29 12.31 -13.25
C SER A 99 -25.25 13.73 -12.71
N GLU A 100 -24.14 14.45 -12.91
CA GLU A 100 -24.16 15.90 -12.73
C GLU A 100 -25.00 16.52 -13.86
N ASP A 101 -25.91 17.43 -13.48
CA ASP A 101 -26.88 18.08 -14.34
C ASP A 101 -26.27 18.62 -15.65
N GLY A 102 -26.41 17.84 -16.74
CA GLY A 102 -26.14 18.29 -18.11
C GLY A 102 -24.83 17.83 -18.77
N GLU A 103 -23.95 17.10 -18.07
CA GLU A 103 -22.79 16.43 -18.69
C GLU A 103 -22.90 14.89 -18.63
N LEU A 104 -22.03 14.21 -19.38
CA LEU A 104 -21.95 12.75 -19.44
C LEU A 104 -21.88 12.16 -18.01
N PRO A 105 -22.65 11.10 -17.70
CA PRO A 105 -22.66 10.51 -16.36
C PRO A 105 -21.26 10.03 -15.98
N ASP A 106 -20.77 10.41 -14.79
CA ASP A 106 -19.49 9.96 -14.26
C ASP A 106 -19.66 8.54 -13.70
N MET A 107 -19.59 7.57 -14.61
CA MET A 107 -19.86 6.17 -14.29
C MET A 107 -18.64 5.55 -13.58
N LYS A 108 -18.70 5.49 -12.24
CA LYS A 108 -17.61 4.95 -11.41
C LYS A 108 -17.54 3.41 -11.41
N CYS A 109 -18.65 2.74 -11.71
CA CYS A 109 -18.79 1.29 -11.65
C CYS A 109 -19.34 0.69 -12.95
N ASP A 110 -18.86 1.16 -14.11
CA ASP A 110 -19.20 0.55 -15.40
C ASP A 110 -18.47 -0.76 -15.68
N ASP A 111 -17.18 -0.75 -15.37
CA ASP A 111 -16.30 -1.91 -15.41
C ASP A 111 -15.98 -2.39 -14.01
N MET A 112 -15.81 -3.71 -13.86
CA MET A 112 -15.45 -4.33 -12.59
C MET A 112 -14.12 -3.78 -12.04
N LEU A 113 -13.14 -3.55 -12.90
CA LEU A 113 -11.83 -3.02 -12.51
C LEU A 113 -11.93 -1.58 -11.99
N THR A 114 -12.68 -0.72 -12.70
CA THR A 114 -12.90 0.68 -12.30
C THR A 114 -13.65 0.76 -10.98
N CYS A 115 -14.67 -0.09 -10.80
CA CYS A 115 -15.43 -0.18 -9.56
C CYS A 115 -14.54 -0.63 -8.38
N TYR A 116 -13.67 -1.61 -8.61
CA TYR A 116 -12.71 -2.08 -7.58
C TYR A 116 -11.70 -1.00 -7.22
N MET A 117 -11.13 -0.33 -8.22
CA MET A 117 -10.21 0.80 -8.01
C MET A 117 -10.89 1.93 -7.24
N PHE A 118 -12.16 2.22 -7.52
CA PHE A 118 -12.95 3.20 -6.75
C PHE A 118 -13.08 2.81 -5.28
N HIS A 119 -13.44 1.55 -4.97
CA HIS A 119 -13.55 1.09 -3.57
C HIS A 119 -12.20 1.11 -2.85
N MET A 120 -11.12 0.69 -3.51
CA MET A 120 -9.76 0.68 -2.94
C MET A 120 -9.19 2.08 -2.74
N TYR A 121 -9.45 3.02 -3.67
CA TYR A 121 -8.91 4.37 -3.60
C TYR A 121 -9.78 5.27 -2.73
N VAL A 122 -11.08 5.34 -2.97
CA VAL A 122 -11.98 6.26 -2.26
C VAL A 122 -12.52 5.61 -0.99
N GLY A 123 -13.04 4.38 -1.08
CA GLY A 123 -13.69 3.71 0.06
C GLY A 123 -12.76 3.45 1.26
N VAL A 124 -11.50 3.05 1.02
CA VAL A 124 -10.50 2.78 2.09
C VAL A 124 -9.96 4.08 2.71
N ARG A 125 -9.96 5.21 1.98
CA ARG A 125 -9.42 6.49 2.47
C ARG A 125 -10.49 7.41 3.07
N ALA A 126 -11.74 7.26 2.68
CA ALA A 126 -12.84 8.02 3.23
C ALA A 126 -13.05 7.59 4.69
N GLY A 127 -12.87 8.52 5.63
CA GLY A 127 -12.95 8.24 7.07
C GLY A 127 -14.32 7.75 7.55
N GLY A 128 -15.39 7.94 6.75
CA GLY A 128 -16.75 7.44 6.99
C GLY A 128 -17.15 6.22 6.14
N GLY A 129 -16.21 5.64 5.38
CA GLY A 129 -16.50 4.55 4.45
C GLY A 129 -17.03 5.02 3.10
N ILE A 130 -17.54 4.09 2.30
CA ILE A 130 -17.95 4.36 0.90
C ILE A 130 -19.28 5.11 0.78
N GLY A 131 -20.11 5.08 1.84
CA GLY A 131 -21.40 5.78 1.93
C GLY A 131 -21.32 7.30 1.74
N ASP A 132 -20.18 7.90 2.06
CA ASP A 132 -19.96 9.36 1.98
C ASP A 132 -19.69 9.88 0.56
N GLN A 133 -19.43 8.98 -0.39
CA GLN A 133 -18.92 9.31 -1.73
C GLN A 133 -19.86 8.89 -2.86
N ILE A 134 -20.98 8.29 -2.49
CA ILE A 134 -22.05 7.80 -3.35
C ILE A 134 -23.29 8.67 -3.14
N GLU A 135 -24.30 8.52 -3.99
CA GLU A 135 -25.58 9.19 -3.76
C GLU A 135 -26.34 8.61 -2.58
N ASP A 136 -27.08 9.47 -1.88
CA ASP A 136 -27.89 9.09 -0.73
C ASP A 136 -28.99 8.09 -1.14
N PRO A 137 -29.20 7.00 -0.36
CA PRO A 137 -30.16 5.96 -0.71
C PRO A 137 -31.64 6.33 -0.45
N ALA A 138 -31.93 7.59 -0.10
CA ALA A 138 -33.22 8.02 0.40
C ALA A 138 -34.34 7.83 -0.64
N GLY A 139 -35.32 6.99 -0.30
CA GLY A 139 -36.52 6.78 -1.13
C GLY A 139 -36.42 5.64 -2.16
N ASP A 140 -35.38 4.80 -2.09
CA ASP A 140 -35.23 3.62 -2.93
C ASP A 140 -35.62 2.32 -2.19
N GLU A 141 -36.14 1.32 -2.90
CA GLU A 141 -36.52 0.01 -2.31
C GLU A 141 -35.35 -0.71 -1.63
N TYR A 142 -34.11 -0.40 -2.04
CA TYR A 142 -32.89 -0.99 -1.48
C TYR A 142 -32.23 -0.15 -0.39
N GLU A 143 -32.89 0.87 0.15
CA GLU A 143 -32.34 1.79 1.15
C GLU A 143 -31.75 1.05 2.37
N ILE A 144 -32.51 0.13 2.96
CA ILE A 144 -32.08 -0.63 4.14
C ILE A 144 -30.85 -1.51 3.81
N TYR A 145 -30.86 -2.16 2.64
CA TYR A 145 -29.74 -3.00 2.20
C TYR A 145 -28.48 -2.16 1.95
N ARG A 146 -28.63 -0.93 1.45
CA ARG A 146 -27.52 0.01 1.26
C ARG A 146 -26.90 0.45 2.58
N ILE A 147 -27.74 0.81 3.55
CA ILE A 147 -27.28 1.21 4.89
C ILE A 147 -26.51 0.07 5.57
N ILE A 148 -27.02 -1.17 5.50
CA ILE A 148 -26.32 -2.34 6.05
C ILE A 148 -24.99 -2.56 5.32
N PHE A 149 -24.96 -2.43 3.99
CA PHE A 149 -23.74 -2.55 3.22
C PHE A 149 -22.69 -1.52 3.65
N ASP A 150 -23.05 -0.24 3.81
CA ASP A 150 -22.10 0.81 4.18
C ASP A 150 -21.59 0.66 5.61
N ILE A 151 -22.46 0.28 6.55
CA ILE A 151 -22.07 0.03 7.95
C ILE A 151 -21.13 -1.18 8.04
N THR A 152 -21.42 -2.27 7.33
CA THR A 152 -20.57 -3.46 7.33
C THR A 152 -19.24 -3.20 6.62
N PHE A 153 -19.25 -2.49 5.50
CA PHE A 153 -18.03 -2.04 4.83
C PHE A 153 -17.17 -1.20 5.78
N PHE A 154 -17.76 -0.21 6.45
CA PHE A 154 -17.06 0.62 7.42
C PHE A 154 -16.45 -0.23 8.54
N PHE A 155 -17.25 -1.09 9.19
CA PHE A 155 -16.75 -1.92 10.29
C PHE A 155 -15.64 -2.85 9.82
N PHE A 156 -15.83 -3.62 8.76
CA PHE A 156 -14.81 -4.60 8.34
C PHE A 156 -13.56 -3.94 7.75
N VAL A 157 -13.69 -2.95 6.88
CA VAL A 157 -12.54 -2.32 6.21
C VAL A 157 -11.82 -1.36 7.16
N ILE A 158 -12.53 -0.48 7.87
CA ILE A 158 -11.90 0.49 8.77
C ILE A 158 -11.37 -0.19 10.04
N VAL A 159 -12.04 -1.17 10.64
CA VAL A 159 -11.48 -1.89 11.80
C VAL A 159 -10.21 -2.67 11.42
N ILE A 160 -10.18 -3.30 10.24
CA ILE A 160 -8.95 -3.97 9.76
C ILE A 160 -7.84 -2.96 9.52
N LEU A 161 -8.12 -1.82 8.88
CA LEU A 161 -7.13 -0.76 8.69
C LEU A 161 -6.60 -0.18 10.01
N LEU A 162 -7.50 0.11 10.95
CA LEU A 162 -7.14 0.62 12.27
C LEU A 162 -6.34 -0.41 13.06
N ALA A 163 -6.69 -1.70 12.98
CA ALA A 163 -5.90 -2.76 13.61
C ALA A 163 -4.48 -2.85 13.03
N ILE A 164 -4.29 -2.67 11.72
CA ILE A 164 -2.96 -2.62 11.09
C ILE A 164 -2.16 -1.42 11.61
N ILE A 165 -2.77 -0.24 11.65
CA ILE A 165 -2.10 0.98 12.09
C ILE A 165 -1.74 0.87 13.57
N GLN A 166 -2.68 0.44 14.42
CA GLN A 166 -2.48 0.34 15.87
C GLN A 166 -1.44 -0.73 16.25
N ASP A 167 -1.50 -1.93 15.66
CA ASP A 167 -0.53 -3.00 15.91
C ASP A 167 0.90 -2.54 15.57
N LYS A 168 1.06 -1.84 14.44
CA LYS A 168 2.34 -1.26 14.02
C LYS A 168 2.78 -0.10 14.92
N THR A 169 1.88 0.81 15.28
CA THR A 169 2.19 1.95 16.13
C THR A 169 2.59 1.51 17.53
N GLU A 170 1.90 0.55 18.14
CA GLU A 170 2.31 -0.02 19.44
C GLU A 170 3.68 -0.68 19.35
N LEU A 171 3.94 -1.46 18.30
CA LEU A 171 5.25 -2.11 18.11
C LEU A 171 6.39 -1.09 17.98
N ILE A 172 6.17 0.02 17.25
CA ILE A 172 7.14 1.11 17.11
C ILE A 172 7.34 1.82 18.46
N VAL A 173 6.27 2.14 19.19
CA VAL A 173 6.34 2.84 20.49
C VAL A 173 7.03 1.97 21.53
N LEU A 174 6.73 0.67 21.60
CA LEU A 174 7.41 -0.28 22.49
C LEU A 174 8.89 -0.43 22.12
N GLY A 175 9.21 -0.51 20.83
CA GLY A 175 10.59 -0.55 20.34
C GLY A 175 11.38 0.71 20.68
N LEU A 176 10.77 1.89 20.57
CA LEU A 176 11.38 3.16 20.95
C LEU A 176 11.51 3.34 22.46
N LYS A 177 10.53 2.87 23.24
CA LYS A 177 10.57 2.93 24.71
C LYS A 177 11.71 2.08 25.27
N ASN A 178 11.89 0.87 24.76
CA ASN A 178 13.01 0.00 25.13
C ASN A 178 14.39 0.58 24.72
N PHE A 179 14.45 1.41 23.68
CA PHE A 179 15.70 2.08 23.27
C PHE A 179 16.06 3.28 24.17
N ASN A 180 15.07 3.98 24.74
CA ASN A 180 15.31 5.16 25.58
C ASN A 180 15.61 4.80 27.06
N GLU A 181 15.41 3.54 27.45
CA GLU A 181 15.73 3.00 28.77
C GLU A 181 17.09 2.27 28.85
N THR A 182 17.81 2.13 27.74
CA THR A 182 19.19 1.59 27.66
C THR A 182 20.20 2.66 27.25
#